data_AF-A0AA95N3M3-F1
#
_entry.id   AF-A0AA95N3M3-F1
#
_cell.length_a   1.000
_cell.length_b   1.000
_cell.length_c   1.000
_cell.angle_alpha   90.00
_cell.angle_beta   90.00
_cell.angle_gamma   90.00
#
_symmetry.space_group_name_H-M   'P 1'
#
loop_
_entity.id
_entity.type
_entity.pdbx_description
1 polymer ?
#
loop_
_entity_poly.entity_id
_entity_poly.type
_entity_poly.pdbx_seq_one_letter_code
_entity_poly.pdbx_strand_id
1 'polypeptide(L)'
;MTCDLADKHRLGSPDIARVLGFLHASLNDAFVITWYFKYLWDVARPNQYSNDLSPVLSTPRFPSYPSAHATVAGCAEVLLSYFFPEEVSEIKGRMELSAQSRLYAGVHFKVDNDDGLDLGRQIGEVVVKVLRVQNVKLR
;
A
#
# COMPACT_ATOMS: atom_id res chain seq x y z
N MET A 1 5.55 -11.75 -1.73
CA MET A 1 4.07 -11.84 -1.64
C MET A 1 3.43 -12.08 -3.00
N THR A 2 3.50 -11.15 -3.97
CA THR A 2 2.90 -11.39 -5.30
C THR A 2 3.47 -12.62 -6.00
N CYS A 3 4.80 -12.83 -5.92
CA CYS A 3 5.44 -14.05 -6.43
C CYS A 3 4.97 -15.29 -5.66
N ASP A 4 4.94 -15.24 -4.33
CA ASP A 4 4.47 -16.36 -3.49
C ASP A 4 3.02 -16.75 -3.82
N LEU A 5 2.15 -15.77 -4.07
CA LEU A 5 0.77 -15.98 -4.52
C LEU A 5 0.73 -16.59 -5.93
N ALA A 6 1.54 -16.08 -6.85
CA ALA A 6 1.65 -16.63 -8.19
C ALA A 6 2.11 -18.10 -8.19
N ASP A 7 3.09 -18.43 -7.34
CA ASP A 7 3.60 -19.78 -7.17
C ASP A 7 2.53 -20.69 -6.54
N LYS A 8 1.86 -20.22 -5.47
CA LYS A 8 0.77 -20.93 -4.78
C LYS A 8 -0.35 -21.31 -5.74
N HIS A 9 -0.77 -20.39 -6.61
CA HIS A 9 -1.82 -20.60 -7.60
C HIS A 9 -1.31 -21.15 -8.94
N ARG A 10 -0.01 -21.46 -9.05
CA ARG A 10 0.63 -22.02 -10.26
C ARG A 10 0.32 -21.20 -11.53
N LEU A 11 0.39 -19.88 -11.42
CA LEU A 11 0.07 -18.99 -12.53
C LEU A 11 1.09 -19.13 -13.67
N GLY A 12 0.60 -19.08 -14.91
CA GLY A 12 1.45 -18.99 -16.09
C GLY A 12 2.04 -17.59 -16.26
N SER A 13 3.17 -17.47 -16.97
CA SER A 13 3.85 -16.19 -17.22
C SER A 13 2.93 -15.06 -17.70
N PRO A 14 1.93 -15.29 -18.59
CA PRO A 14 1.01 -14.22 -19.00
C PRO A 14 0.14 -13.67 -17.87
N ASP A 15 -0.27 -14.51 -16.93
CA ASP A 15 -1.09 -14.10 -15.78
C ASP A 15 -0.23 -13.40 -14.73
N ILE A 16 0.99 -13.88 -14.50
CA ILE A 16 1.97 -13.21 -13.63
C ILE A 16 2.26 -11.80 -14.15
N ALA A 17 2.55 -11.67 -15.45
CA ALA A 17 2.81 -10.37 -16.08
C ALA A 17 1.61 -9.42 -15.96
N ARG A 18 0.38 -9.95 -16.09
CA ARG A 18 -0.86 -9.18 -15.93
C ARG A 18 -1.02 -8.66 -14.50
N VAL A 19 -0.86 -9.52 -13.49
CA VAL A 19 -0.97 -9.12 -12.07
C VAL A 19 0.08 -8.07 -11.74
N LEU A 20 1.35 -8.31 -12.09
CA LEU A 20 2.44 -7.38 -11.84
C LEU A 20 2.23 -6.04 -12.57
N GLY A 21 1.77 -6.07 -13.82
CA GLY A 21 1.52 -4.87 -14.61
C GLY A 21 0.50 -3.95 -13.93
N PHE A 22 -0.66 -4.48 -13.57
CA PHE A 22 -1.69 -3.68 -12.90
C PHE A 22 -1.29 -3.26 -11.48
N LEU A 23 -0.64 -4.15 -10.72
CA LEU A 23 -0.15 -3.81 -9.39
C LEU A 23 0.87 -2.67 -9.45
N HIS A 24 1.90 -2.75 -10.28
CA HIS A 24 2.92 -1.70 -10.34
C HIS A 24 2.38 -0.38 -10.90
N ALA A 25 1.45 -0.42 -11.86
CA ALA A 25 0.76 0.78 -12.33
C ALA A 25 -0.06 1.44 -11.21
N SER A 26 -0.85 0.66 -10.46
CA SER A 26 -1.66 1.21 -9.36
C SER A 26 -0.81 1.72 -8.20
N LEU A 27 0.32 1.08 -7.93
CA LEU A 27 1.28 1.56 -6.93
C LEU A 27 1.94 2.87 -7.38
N ASN A 28 2.20 3.06 -8.67
CA ASN A 28 2.72 4.33 -9.19
C ASN A 28 1.73 5.47 -8.91
N ASP A 29 0.44 5.27 -9.22
CA ASP A 29 -0.62 6.24 -8.91
C ASP A 29 -0.71 6.52 -7.40
N ALA A 30 -0.63 5.47 -6.58
CA ALA A 30 -0.61 5.61 -5.12
C ALA A 30 0.57 6.47 -4.63
N PHE A 31 1.76 6.30 -5.20
CA PHE A 31 2.92 7.13 -4.88
C PHE A 31 2.70 8.59 -5.28
N VAL A 32 2.24 8.86 -6.51
CA VAL A 32 1.99 10.22 -7.01
C VAL A 32 1.01 10.96 -6.12
N ILE A 33 -0.13 10.33 -5.81
CA ILE A 33 -1.18 10.92 -4.97
C ILE A 33 -0.69 11.12 -3.54
N THR A 34 0.00 10.13 -2.97
CA THR A 34 0.58 10.25 -1.63
C THR A 34 1.55 11.43 -1.54
N TRP A 35 2.46 11.57 -2.52
CA TRP A 35 3.46 12.63 -2.49
C TRP A 35 2.82 14.00 -2.65
N TYR A 36 1.80 14.14 -3.49
CA TYR A 36 1.01 15.36 -3.57
C TYR A 36 0.49 15.78 -2.18
N PHE A 37 -0.16 14.87 -1.47
CA PHE A 37 -0.71 15.15 -0.14
C PHE A 37 0.36 15.40 0.93
N LYS A 38 1.50 14.70 0.86
CA LYS A 38 2.65 14.94 1.75
C LYS A 38 3.11 16.39 1.72
N TYR A 39 3.29 16.93 0.52
CA TYR A 39 3.76 18.31 0.37
C TYR A 39 2.63 19.34 0.45
N LEU A 40 1.38 18.94 0.26
CA LEU A 40 0.24 19.80 0.52
C LEU A 40 0.10 20.14 2.00
N TRP A 41 0.25 19.13 2.88
CA TRP A 41 0.05 19.31 4.32
C TRP A 41 1.34 19.53 5.12
N ASP A 42 2.49 19.13 4.58
CA ASP A 42 3.82 19.34 5.15
C ASP A 42 3.94 18.96 6.65
N VAL A 43 3.28 17.87 7.04
CA VAL A 43 3.20 17.44 8.44
C VAL A 43 4.56 16.97 8.94
N ALA A 44 5.02 17.54 10.05
CA ALA A 44 6.27 17.14 10.70
C ALA A 44 6.22 15.69 11.23
N ARG A 45 7.39 15.06 11.33
CA ARG A 45 7.58 13.68 11.82
C ARG A 45 7.54 13.61 13.35
N PRO A 46 7.25 12.43 13.94
CA PRO A 46 7.21 12.26 15.39
C PRO A 46 8.45 12.78 16.13
N ASN A 47 9.66 12.48 15.62
CA ASN A 47 10.92 12.92 16.22
C ASN A 47 11.21 14.42 16.09
N GLN A 48 10.43 15.15 15.27
CA GLN A 48 10.54 16.61 15.17
C GLN A 48 9.67 17.32 16.22
N TYR A 49 8.71 16.62 16.85
CA TYR A 49 7.93 17.14 17.97
C TYR A 49 8.54 16.85 19.33
N SER A 50 9.31 15.76 19.46
CA SER A 50 10.01 15.41 20.69
C SER A 50 11.37 14.81 20.40
N ASN A 51 12.40 15.42 21.00
CA ASN A 51 13.78 14.93 20.94
C ASN A 51 14.02 13.67 21.78
N ASP A 52 13.08 13.33 22.68
CA ASP A 52 13.17 12.14 23.53
C ASP A 52 12.73 10.87 22.80
N LEU A 53 12.06 11.01 21.66
CA LEU A 53 11.70 9.89 20.82
C LEU A 53 12.90 9.47 19.96
N SER A 54 13.40 8.27 20.21
CA SER A 54 14.42 7.60 19.38
C SER A 54 13.76 6.57 18.46
N PRO A 55 13.53 6.86 17.17
CA PRO A 55 12.91 5.93 16.25
C PRO A 55 13.79 4.70 15.99
N VAL A 56 13.16 3.53 15.84
CA VAL A 56 13.87 2.27 15.54
C VAL A 56 14.46 2.30 14.13
N LEU A 57 13.78 2.98 13.19
CA LEU A 57 14.27 3.19 11.84
C LEU A 57 14.67 4.65 11.64
N SER A 58 15.64 4.89 10.74
CA SER A 58 15.98 6.26 10.37
C SER A 58 14.74 6.99 9.82
N THR A 59 14.52 8.21 10.29
CA THR A 59 13.36 8.99 9.85
C THR A 59 13.59 9.46 8.41
N PRO A 60 12.72 9.10 7.45
CA PRO A 60 12.87 9.54 6.07
C PRO A 60 12.72 11.05 5.91
N ARG A 61 13.46 11.63 4.95
CA ARG A 61 13.50 13.08 4.68
C ARG A 61 12.35 13.54 3.78
N PHE A 62 11.11 13.34 4.23
CA PHE A 62 9.88 13.85 3.60
C PHE A 62 8.74 13.88 4.63
N PRO A 63 7.68 14.70 4.41
CA PRO A 63 6.59 14.89 5.37
C PRO A 63 5.92 13.59 5.82
N SER A 64 5.35 13.61 7.02
CA SER A 64 4.78 12.43 7.66
C SER A 64 3.46 11.99 7.01
N TYR A 65 2.49 12.89 6.90
CA TYR A 65 1.12 12.53 6.54
C TYR A 65 0.84 12.67 5.03
N PRO A 66 0.17 11.71 4.35
CA PRO A 66 -0.18 10.37 4.85
C PRO A 66 1.00 9.40 4.71
N SER A 67 0.94 8.23 5.38
CA SER A 67 1.99 7.22 5.29
C SER A 67 2.02 6.56 3.91
N ALA A 68 3.16 6.68 3.22
CA ALA A 68 3.35 6.08 1.91
C ALA A 68 3.34 4.55 1.95
N HIS A 69 3.93 3.96 2.98
CA HIS A 69 3.92 2.51 3.15
C HIS A 69 2.49 2.00 3.34
N ALA A 70 1.68 2.71 4.13
CA ALA A 70 0.28 2.38 4.34
C ALA A 70 -0.55 2.55 3.06
N THR A 71 -0.33 3.63 2.31
CA THR A 71 -1.06 3.89 1.06
C THR A 71 -0.76 2.85 -0.01
N VAL A 72 0.52 2.49 -0.18
CA VAL A 72 0.93 1.40 -1.07
C VAL A 72 0.37 0.06 -0.60
N ALA A 73 0.38 -0.21 0.70
CA ALA A 73 -0.17 -1.44 1.28
C ALA A 73 -1.69 -1.55 1.04
N GLY A 74 -2.46 -0.49 1.28
CA GLY A 74 -3.90 -0.47 1.03
C GLY A 74 -4.26 -0.62 -0.45
N CYS A 75 -3.47 -0.01 -1.34
CA CYS A 75 -3.65 -0.19 -2.79
C CYS A 75 -3.36 -1.63 -3.21
N ALA A 76 -2.24 -2.20 -2.75
CA ALA A 76 -1.89 -3.60 -3.00
C ALA A 76 -2.91 -4.58 -2.41
N GLU A 77 -3.48 -4.27 -1.24
CA GLU A 77 -4.53 -5.06 -0.60
C GLU A 77 -5.69 -5.29 -1.57
N VAL A 78 -6.21 -4.22 -2.15
CA VAL A 78 -7.39 -4.26 -3.03
C VAL A 78 -7.07 -4.96 -4.35
N LEU A 79 -5.93 -4.66 -4.98
CA LEU A 79 -5.56 -5.30 -6.24
C LEU A 79 -5.29 -6.80 -6.07
N LEU A 80 -4.52 -7.19 -5.06
CA LEU A 80 -4.23 -8.60 -4.82
C LEU A 80 -5.48 -9.36 -4.40
N SER A 81 -6.36 -8.75 -3.59
CA SER A 81 -7.66 -9.36 -3.22
C SER A 81 -8.57 -9.58 -4.42
N TYR A 82 -8.48 -8.73 -5.45
CA TYR A 82 -9.23 -8.91 -6.69
C TYR A 82 -8.74 -10.13 -7.49
N PHE A 83 -7.42 -10.30 -7.61
CA PHE A 83 -6.83 -11.41 -8.35
C PHE A 83 -6.84 -12.74 -7.57
N PHE A 84 -6.77 -12.68 -6.24
CA PHE A 84 -6.66 -13.84 -5.34
C PHE A 84 -7.74 -13.80 -4.24
N PRO A 85 -9.02 -14.01 -4.59
CA PRO A 85 -10.14 -13.87 -3.64
C PRO A 85 -10.10 -14.87 -2.48
N GLU A 86 -9.41 -16.01 -2.64
CA GLU A 86 -9.23 -17.02 -1.58
C GLU A 86 -8.26 -16.55 -0.49
N GLU A 87 -7.42 -15.55 -0.79
CA GLU A 87 -6.29 -15.12 0.06
C GLU A 87 -6.56 -13.79 0.76
N VAL A 88 -7.78 -13.24 0.65
CA VAL A 88 -8.15 -11.90 1.15
C VAL A 88 -7.80 -11.70 2.62
N SER A 89 -8.08 -12.69 3.47
CA SER A 89 -7.79 -12.59 4.90
C SER A 89 -6.30 -12.48 5.19
N GLU A 90 -5.48 -13.26 4.49
CA GLU A 90 -4.02 -13.21 4.64
C GLU A 90 -3.47 -11.90 4.07
N ILE A 91 -3.94 -11.50 2.89
CA ILE A 91 -3.54 -10.27 2.22
C ILE A 91 -3.80 -9.07 3.13
N LYS A 92 -5.04 -8.94 3.62
CA LYS A 92 -5.44 -7.84 4.49
C LYS A 92 -4.57 -7.79 5.75
N GLY A 93 -4.40 -8.92 6.44
CA GLY A 93 -3.56 -8.97 7.64
C GLY A 93 -2.12 -8.53 7.39
N ARG A 94 -1.52 -8.96 6.27
CA ARG A 94 -0.14 -8.55 5.91
C ARG A 94 -0.04 -7.07 5.56
N MET A 95 -1.05 -6.50 4.89
CA MET A 95 -1.07 -5.07 4.53
C MET A 95 -1.27 -4.17 5.75
N GLU A 96 -2.14 -4.57 6.68
CA GLU A 96 -2.33 -3.87 7.97
C GLU A 96 -1.05 -3.91 8.80
N LEU A 97 -0.36 -5.06 8.88
CA LEU A 97 0.93 -5.16 9.56
C LEU A 97 2.02 -4.30 8.89
N SER A 98 2.02 -4.20 7.56
CA SER A 98 2.93 -3.33 6.82
C SER A 98 2.74 -1.86 7.21
N ALA A 99 1.50 -1.38 7.26
CA ALA A 99 1.19 -0.02 7.70
C ALA A 99 1.59 0.19 9.17
N GLN A 100 1.19 -0.72 10.05
CA GLN A 100 1.41 -0.62 11.48
C GLN A 100 2.90 -0.71 11.87
N SER A 101 3.71 -1.40 11.06
CA SER A 101 5.17 -1.46 11.26
C SER A 101 5.81 -0.07 11.33
N ARG A 102 5.21 0.94 10.68
CA ARG A 102 5.74 2.31 10.68
C ARG A 102 5.47 3.05 11.98
N LEU A 103 4.37 2.72 12.66
CA LEU A 103 4.10 3.20 14.02
C LEU A 103 5.11 2.58 15.00
N TYR A 104 5.30 1.26 14.94
CA TYR A 104 6.27 0.56 15.80
C TYR A 104 7.70 1.02 15.57
N ALA A 105 8.02 1.42 14.34
CA ALA A 105 9.31 1.99 14.00
C ALA A 105 9.52 3.44 14.51
N GLY A 106 8.48 4.09 15.03
CA GLY A 106 8.54 5.47 15.53
C GLY A 106 8.63 6.54 14.45
N VAL A 107 8.31 6.23 13.19
CA VAL A 107 8.48 7.17 12.05
C VAL A 107 7.17 7.79 11.55
N HIS A 108 6.02 7.26 11.95
CA HIS A 108 4.69 7.74 11.55
C HIS A 108 3.76 7.76 12.76
N PHE A 109 2.80 8.69 12.77
CA PHE A 109 1.69 8.66 13.70
C PHE A 109 0.70 7.54 13.32
N LYS A 110 -0.17 7.16 14.25
CA LYS A 110 -1.22 6.17 13.95
C LYS A 110 -2.12 6.66 12.82
N VAL A 111 -2.54 7.91 12.86
CA VAL A 111 -3.41 8.52 11.83
C VAL A 111 -2.78 8.49 10.44
N ASP A 112 -1.47 8.71 10.32
CA ASP A 112 -0.77 8.60 9.04
C ASP A 112 -0.95 7.23 8.38
N ASN A 113 -0.99 6.18 9.20
CA ASN A 113 -1.11 4.81 8.73
C ASN A 113 -2.57 4.42 8.46
N ASP A 114 -3.49 4.79 9.35
CA ASP A 114 -4.92 4.48 9.19
C ASP A 114 -5.48 5.15 7.93
N ASP A 115 -5.33 6.48 7.81
CA ASP A 115 -5.83 7.24 6.67
C ASP A 115 -5.03 6.92 5.39
N GLY A 116 -3.76 6.55 5.54
CA GLY A 116 -2.94 6.04 4.44
C GLY A 116 -3.51 4.74 3.87
N LEU A 117 -3.84 3.76 4.72
CA LEU A 117 -4.48 2.51 4.27
C LEU A 117 -5.78 2.80 3.52
N ASP A 118 -6.62 3.68 4.06
CA ASP A 118 -7.91 4.00 3.47
C ASP A 118 -7.77 4.73 2.12
N LEU A 119 -6.84 5.70 2.02
CA LEU A 119 -6.49 6.33 0.75
C LEU A 119 -6.02 5.29 -0.27
N GLY A 120 -5.15 4.37 0.16
CA GLY A 120 -4.64 3.30 -0.68
C GLY A 120 -5.74 2.41 -1.23
N ARG A 121 -6.67 2.00 -0.35
CA ARG A 121 -7.82 1.17 -0.71
C ARG A 121 -8.72 1.87 -1.73
N GLN A 122 -9.01 3.16 -1.54
CA GLN A 122 -9.80 3.95 -2.49
C GLN A 122 -9.16 3.99 -3.88
N ILE A 123 -7.85 4.20 -3.96
CA ILE A 123 -7.10 4.17 -5.23
C ILE A 123 -7.20 2.78 -5.87
N GLY A 124 -6.98 1.72 -5.07
CA GLY A 124 -7.10 0.35 -5.54
C GLY A 124 -8.50 0.01 -6.07
N GLU A 125 -9.56 0.50 -5.42
CA GLU A 125 -10.94 0.31 -5.86
C GLU A 125 -11.24 0.98 -7.20
N VAL A 126 -10.66 2.16 -7.46
CA VAL A 126 -10.75 2.82 -8.77
C VAL A 126 -10.11 1.95 -9.86
N VAL A 127 -8.94 1.38 -9.60
CA VAL A 127 -8.28 0.48 -10.56
C VAL A 127 -9.06 -0.82 -10.75
N VAL A 128 -9.60 -1.42 -9.68
CA VAL A 128 -10.44 -2.63 -9.78
C VAL A 128 -11.71 -2.36 -10.59
N LYS A 129 -12.30 -1.17 -10.52
CA LYS A 129 -13.44 -0.81 -11.39
C LYS A 129 -13.03 -0.86 -12.86
N VAL A 130 -11.85 -0.36 -13.22
CA VAL A 130 -11.31 -0.45 -14.59
C VAL A 130 -11.10 -1.91 -15.01
N LEU A 131 -10.48 -2.74 -14.14
CA LEU A 131 -10.26 -4.17 -14.40
C LEU A 131 -11.57 -4.91 -14.69
N ARG A 132 -12.61 -4.64 -13.91
CA ARG A 132 -13.94 -5.25 -14.08
C ARG A 132 -14.58 -4.86 -15.41
N VAL A 133 -14.51 -3.58 -15.79
CA VAL A 133 -15.03 -3.10 -17.09
C VAL A 133 -14.29 -3.76 -18.26
N GLN A 134 -12.98 -3.96 -18.12
CA GLN A 134 -12.16 -4.64 -19.13
C GLN A 134 -12.24 -6.18 -19.06
N ASN A 135 -13.01 -6.74 -18.13
CA ASN A 135 -13.14 -8.18 -17.88
C ASN A 135 -11.79 -8.90 -17.69
N VAL A 136 -10.86 -8.23 -17.00
CA VAL A 136 -9.52 -8.74 -16.73
C VAL A 136 -9.58 -9.69 -15.54
N LYS A 137 -9.34 -10.98 -15.77
CA LYS A 137 -9.30 -12.02 -14.73
C LYS A 137 -8.18 -13.01 -15.00
N LEU A 138 -7.75 -13.70 -13.94
CA LEU A 138 -6.87 -14.86 -14.07
C LEU A 138 -7.61 -15.98 -14.82
N ARG A 139 -6.88 -16.76 -15.62
CA ARG A 139 -7.43 -17.86 -16.41
C ARG A 139 -7.43 -19.17 -15.67
#